data_AF-A0A968HCS8-F1
#
_entry.id   AF-A0A968HCS8-F1
#
_cell.length_a   1.000
_cell.length_b   1.000
_cell.length_c   1.000
_cell.angle_alpha   90.00
_cell.angle_beta   90.00
_cell.angle_gamma   90.00
#
_symmetry.space_group_name_H-M   'P 1'
#
loop_
_entity.id
_entity.type
_entity.pdbx_description
1 polymer ?
#
loop_
_entity_poly.entity_id
_entity_poly.type
_entity_poly.pdbx_seq_one_letter_code
_entity_poly.pdbx_strand_id
1 'polypeptide(L)'
;MSEEPRSAGLLLRTAAKVLDFILIAAVIEILPRAGFFAGLAYLLLSDGLFDGRSIGKKLIKLKVVSSETQQPCTFRGSILRNSTFGLGYLLWLIPWIGWIFVIIVSVLELILVLGSKEGKRLGDEFARTSVIEEI
;
A
#
# COMPACT_ATOMS: atom_id res chain seq x y z
N MET A 1 29.88 -5.71 -49.51
CA MET A 1 30.54 -4.45 -49.09
C MET A 1 29.92 -4.09 -47.75
N SER A 2 30.58 -4.45 -46.65
CA SER A 2 30.12 -4.17 -45.30
C SER A 2 30.28 -2.67 -45.05
N GLU A 3 29.19 -1.94 -44.81
CA GLU A 3 29.29 -0.54 -44.39
C GLU A 3 30.03 -0.48 -43.05
N GLU A 4 31.19 0.17 -43.02
CA GLU A 4 31.92 0.39 -41.77
C GLU A 4 31.11 1.35 -40.88
N PRO A 5 30.88 1.00 -39.60
CA PRO A 5 30.09 1.83 -38.71
C PRO A 5 30.76 3.19 -38.48
N ARG A 6 30.14 4.25 -39.01
CA ARG A 6 30.63 5.63 -38.87
C ARG A 6 30.43 6.13 -37.44
N SER A 7 31.51 6.60 -36.80
CA SER A 7 31.46 7.18 -35.46
C SER A 7 30.50 8.38 -35.40
N ALA A 8 29.47 8.30 -34.56
CA ALA A 8 28.58 9.42 -34.28
C ALA A 8 29.35 10.62 -33.73
N GLY A 9 29.02 11.83 -34.21
CA GLY A 9 29.64 13.07 -33.75
C GLY A 9 29.37 13.36 -32.27
N LEU A 10 30.28 14.09 -31.62
CA LEU A 10 30.22 14.41 -30.19
C LEU A 10 28.88 15.03 -29.77
N LEU A 11 28.32 15.92 -30.61
CA LEU A 11 27.03 16.57 -30.36
C LEU A 11 25.87 15.57 -30.22
N LEU A 12 25.81 14.55 -31.08
CA LEU A 12 24.76 13.55 -31.05
C LEU A 12 24.88 12.65 -29.82
N ARG A 13 26.11 12.32 -29.42
CA ARG A 13 26.38 11.55 -28.19
C ARG A 13 25.96 12.33 -26.94
N THR A 14 26.28 13.62 -26.89
CA THR A 14 25.86 14.49 -25.78
C THR A 14 24.34 14.67 -25.76
N ALA A 15 23.70 14.89 -26.90
CA ALA A 15 22.25 15.00 -27.00
C ALA A 15 21.54 13.73 -26.51
N ALA A 16 22.03 12.55 -26.92
CA ALA A 16 21.51 11.28 -26.43
C ALA A 16 21.63 11.16 -24.90
N LYS A 17 22.78 11.56 -24.31
CA LYS A 17 22.94 11.56 -22.86
C LYS A 17 22.01 12.53 -22.14
N VAL A 18 21.76 13.71 -22.71
CA VAL A 18 20.79 14.66 -22.15
C VAL A 18 19.38 14.07 -22.17
N LEU A 19 18.97 13.39 -23.25
CA LEU A 19 17.68 12.71 -23.32
C LEU A 19 17.57 11.58 -22.28
N ASP A 20 18.62 10.77 -22.12
CA ASP A 20 18.67 9.73 -21.09
C ASP A 20 18.48 10.34 -19.69
N PHE A 21 19.16 11.46 -19.39
CA PHE A 21 19.02 12.14 -18.10
C PHE A 21 17.63 12.74 -17.89
N ILE A 22 16.99 13.27 -18.93
CA ILE A 22 15.60 13.76 -18.87
C ILE A 22 14.65 12.59 -18.53
N LEU A 23 14.84 11.43 -19.17
CA LEU A 23 14.03 10.25 -18.90
C LEU A 23 14.23 9.76 -17.45
N ILE A 24 15.48 9.73 -16.96
CA ILE A 24 15.79 9.37 -15.57
C ILE A 24 15.12 10.35 -14.60
N ALA A 25 15.23 11.65 -14.85
CA ALA A 25 14.60 12.67 -14.03
C ALA A 25 13.07 12.52 -13.99
N ALA A 26 12.43 12.24 -15.13
CA ALA A 26 11.00 11.98 -15.21
C ALA A 26 10.59 10.74 -14.39
N VAL A 27 11.37 9.65 -14.45
CA VAL A 27 11.12 8.44 -13.66
C VAL A 27 11.27 8.71 -12.17
N ILE A 28 12.30 9.45 -11.75
CA ILE A 28 12.54 9.81 -10.35
C ILE A 28 11.39 10.65 -9.78
N GLU A 29 10.76 11.50 -10.59
CA GLU A 29 9.64 12.32 -10.12
C GLU A 29 8.30 11.58 -10.11
N ILE A 30 8.02 10.79 -11.15
CA ILE A 30 6.71 10.17 -11.34
C ILE A 30 6.58 8.90 -10.49
N LEU A 31 7.60 8.06 -10.47
CA LEU A 31 7.51 6.72 -9.88
C LEU A 31 7.27 6.76 -8.35
N PRO A 32 7.94 7.62 -7.55
CA PRO A 32 7.65 7.72 -6.13
C PRO A 32 6.24 8.24 -5.84
N ARG A 33 5.75 9.23 -6.61
CA ARG A 33 4.40 9.78 -6.44
C ARG A 33 3.34 8.74 -6.80
N ALA A 34 3.49 8.08 -7.94
CA ALA A 34 2.59 7.00 -8.36
C ALA A 34 2.64 5.83 -7.36
N GLY A 35 3.84 5.46 -6.90
CA GLY A 35 4.05 4.41 -5.91
C GLY A 35 3.37 4.72 -4.57
N PHE A 36 3.43 5.97 -4.12
CA PHE A 36 2.74 6.41 -2.90
C PHE A 36 1.22 6.21 -2.99
N PHE A 37 0.58 6.71 -4.06
CA PHE A 37 -0.87 6.55 -4.22
C PHE A 37 -1.28 5.10 -4.50
N ALA A 38 -0.48 4.34 -5.24
CA ALA A 38 -0.71 2.91 -5.45
C ALA A 38 -0.62 2.14 -4.13
N GLY A 39 0.36 2.47 -3.27
CA GLY A 39 0.50 1.90 -1.94
C GLY A 39 -0.70 2.19 -1.04
N LEU A 40 -1.17 3.45 -1.03
CA LEU A 40 -2.37 3.85 -0.29
C LEU A 40 -3.62 3.12 -0.79
N ALA A 41 -3.81 3.06 -2.11
CA ALA A 41 -4.93 2.35 -2.72
C ALA A 41 -4.91 0.86 -2.35
N TYR A 42 -3.74 0.21 -2.44
CA TYR A 42 -3.60 -1.17 -2.02
C TYR A 42 -3.89 -1.34 -0.53
N LEU A 43 -3.33 -0.49 0.35
CA LEU A 43 -3.59 -0.55 1.79
C LEU A 43 -5.10 -0.50 2.11
N LEU A 44 -5.82 0.42 1.47
CA LEU A 44 -7.25 0.61 1.70
C LEU A 44 -8.12 -0.49 1.08
N LEU A 45 -7.76 -1.00 -0.10
CA LEU A 45 -8.62 -1.92 -0.88
C LEU A 45 -8.23 -3.39 -0.75
N SER A 46 -7.03 -3.69 -0.24
CA SER A 46 -6.45 -5.04 -0.30
C SER A 46 -7.32 -6.11 0.32
N ASP A 47 -8.02 -5.82 1.41
CA ASP A 47 -8.88 -6.80 2.07
C ASP A 47 -10.25 -6.96 1.42
N GLY A 48 -10.57 -6.16 0.40
CA GLY A 48 -11.72 -6.41 -0.49
C GLY A 48 -11.36 -7.26 -1.72
N LEU A 49 -10.07 -7.56 -1.93
CA LEU A 49 -9.60 -8.45 -3.01
C LEU A 49 -9.72 -9.93 -2.60
N PHE A 50 -9.54 -10.84 -3.55
CA PHE A 50 -9.40 -12.29 -3.32
C PHE A 50 -10.38 -12.88 -2.29
N ASP A 51 -11.66 -12.52 -2.41
CA ASP A 51 -12.73 -12.91 -1.49
C ASP A 51 -12.46 -12.52 -0.02
N GLY A 52 -12.07 -11.27 0.22
CA GLY A 52 -11.94 -10.73 1.57
C GLY A 52 -10.51 -10.78 2.13
N ARG A 53 -9.48 -10.71 1.28
CA ARG A 53 -8.08 -10.99 1.63
C ARG A 53 -7.09 -10.14 0.86
N SER A 54 -6.13 -9.57 1.58
CA SER A 54 -4.89 -9.09 0.98
C SER A 54 -3.97 -10.24 0.55
N ILE A 55 -2.95 -9.94 -0.29
CA ILE A 55 -1.97 -10.93 -0.74
C ILE A 55 -1.24 -11.57 0.45
N GLY A 56 -0.84 -10.77 1.44
CA GLY A 56 -0.17 -11.27 2.64
C GLY A 56 -1.04 -12.28 3.38
N LYS A 57 -2.32 -11.95 3.60
CA LYS A 57 -3.29 -12.83 4.25
C LYS A 57 -3.55 -14.11 3.47
N LYS A 58 -3.56 -14.03 2.14
CA LYS A 58 -3.70 -15.22 1.29
C LYS A 58 -2.53 -16.20 1.49
N LEU A 59 -1.31 -15.72 1.66
CA LEU A 59 -0.13 -16.58 1.91
C LEU A 59 -0.20 -17.30 3.25
N ILE A 60 -0.79 -16.66 4.26
CA ILE A 60 -0.95 -17.21 5.62
C ILE A 60 -2.34 -17.80 5.88
N LYS A 61 -3.16 -18.02 4.83
CA LYS A 61 -4.51 -18.60 4.91
C LYS A 61 -5.47 -17.88 5.87
N LEU A 62 -5.43 -16.54 5.91
CA LEU A 62 -6.37 -15.72 6.68
C LEU A 62 -7.43 -15.08 5.80
N LYS A 63 -8.66 -14.95 6.32
CA LYS A 63 -9.80 -14.27 5.67
C LYS A 63 -10.39 -13.18 6.53
N VAL A 64 -10.76 -12.05 5.93
CA VAL A 64 -11.59 -11.04 6.56
C VAL A 64 -13.04 -11.27 6.16
N VAL A 65 -13.91 -11.42 7.15
CA VAL A 65 -15.35 -11.62 6.97
C VAL A 65 -16.14 -10.56 7.74
N SER A 66 -17.35 -10.25 7.27
CA SER A 66 -18.31 -9.44 8.02
C SER A 66 -18.73 -10.18 9.28
N SER A 67 -18.70 -9.50 10.42
CA SER A 67 -19.18 -10.06 11.69
C SER A 67 -20.68 -10.33 11.66
N GLU A 68 -21.44 -9.60 10.83
CA GLU A 68 -22.90 -9.73 10.74
C GLU A 68 -23.34 -10.82 9.77
N THR A 69 -22.74 -10.86 8.57
CA THR A 69 -23.21 -11.72 7.47
C THR A 69 -22.32 -12.93 7.22
N GLN A 70 -21.15 -13.00 7.86
CA GLN A 70 -20.09 -14.00 7.62
C GLN A 70 -19.61 -14.07 6.15
N GLN A 71 -19.98 -13.06 5.35
CA GLN A 71 -19.55 -12.95 3.96
C GLN A 71 -18.14 -12.32 3.87
N PRO A 72 -17.41 -12.58 2.77
CA PRO A 72 -16.17 -11.89 2.46
C PRO A 72 -16.25 -10.37 2.66
N CYS A 73 -15.17 -9.78 3.16
CA CYS A 73 -15.07 -8.33 3.30
C CYS A 73 -15.24 -7.64 1.94
N THR A 74 -16.10 -6.62 1.89
CA THR A 74 -16.29 -5.78 0.70
C THR A 74 -15.24 -4.69 0.63
N PHE A 75 -15.04 -4.06 -0.53
CA PHE A 75 -14.15 -2.90 -0.65
C PHE A 75 -14.47 -1.77 0.33
N ARG A 76 -15.76 -1.52 0.60
CA ARG A 76 -16.18 -0.52 1.60
C ARG A 76 -15.74 -0.90 3.00
N GLY A 77 -15.92 -2.17 3.38
CA GLY A 77 -15.45 -2.70 4.66
C GLY A 77 -13.93 -2.62 4.79
N SER A 78 -13.20 -2.94 3.72
CA SER A 78 -11.74 -2.84 3.67
C SER A 78 -11.26 -1.41 3.88
N ILE A 79 -11.85 -0.43 3.19
CA ILE A 79 -11.50 1.00 3.33
C ILE A 79 -11.74 1.44 4.78
N LEU A 80 -12.90 1.14 5.34
CA LEU A 80 -13.25 1.56 6.70
C LEU A 80 -12.31 0.94 7.73
N ARG A 81 -12.02 -0.36 7.60
CA ARG A 81 -11.13 -1.10 8.48
C ARG A 81 -9.66 -0.70 8.37
N ASN A 82 -9.22 -0.29 7.19
CA ASN A 82 -7.85 0.17 6.96
C ASN A 82 -7.72 1.69 7.01
N SER A 83 -8.80 2.44 7.26
CA SER A 83 -8.81 3.90 7.25
C SER A 83 -7.86 4.50 8.28
N THR A 84 -7.75 3.92 9.48
CA THR A 84 -6.81 4.34 10.52
C THR A 84 -5.37 4.34 10.01
N PHE A 85 -4.95 3.22 9.39
CA PHE A 85 -3.62 3.09 8.80
C PHE A 85 -3.48 3.91 7.51
N GLY A 86 -4.55 4.05 6.71
CA GLY A 86 -4.57 4.90 5.52
C GLY A 86 -4.37 6.38 5.85
N LEU A 87 -4.97 6.86 6.94
CA LEU A 87 -4.73 8.21 7.46
C LEU A 87 -3.28 8.36 7.93
N GLY A 88 -2.76 7.37 8.66
CA GLY A 88 -1.34 7.35 9.03
C GLY A 88 -0.41 7.39 7.82
N TYR A 89 -0.74 6.64 6.76
CA TYR A 89 0.01 6.62 5.50
C TYR A 89 -0.01 7.98 4.80
N LEU A 90 -1.15 8.68 4.79
CA LEU A 90 -1.25 10.04 4.25
C LEU A 90 -0.40 11.04 5.06
N LEU A 91 -0.46 10.94 6.39
CA LEU A 91 0.29 11.82 7.27
C LEU A 91 1.79 11.58 7.22
N TRP A 92 2.26 10.43 6.72
CA TRP A 92 3.69 10.11 6.56
C TRP A 92 4.48 11.17 5.77
N LEU A 93 3.81 11.91 4.87
CA LEU A 93 4.39 13.01 4.10
C LEU A 93 4.80 14.22 4.97
N ILE A 94 4.29 14.32 6.21
CA ILE A 94 4.60 15.37 7.17
C ILE A 94 5.59 14.79 8.20
N PRO A 95 6.89 15.13 8.12
CA PRO A 95 7.88 14.61 9.06
C PRO A 95 7.53 14.96 10.50
N TRP A 96 8.01 14.14 11.44
CA TRP A 96 7.74 14.22 12.88
C TRP A 96 6.28 13.93 13.24
N ILE A 97 5.34 14.77 12.78
CA ILE A 97 3.92 14.65 13.13
C ILE A 97 3.35 13.33 12.60
N GLY A 98 3.54 13.03 11.32
CA GLY A 98 3.04 11.82 10.71
C GLY A 98 3.69 10.56 11.27
N TRP A 99 4.99 10.61 11.51
CA TRP A 99 5.74 9.45 12.02
C TRP A 99 5.32 9.11 13.45
N ILE A 100 5.22 10.13 14.31
CA ILE A 100 4.73 9.97 15.68
C ILE A 100 3.29 9.44 15.66
N PHE A 101 2.42 10.00 14.81
CA PHE A 101 1.05 9.53 14.67
C PHE A 101 0.98 8.05 14.29
N VAL A 102 1.75 7.61 13.28
CA VAL A 102 1.80 6.20 12.86
C VAL A 102 2.28 5.28 13.98
N ILE A 103 3.30 5.69 14.74
CA ILE A 103 3.80 4.91 15.89
C ILE A 103 2.71 4.79 16.96
N ILE A 104 2.09 5.91 17.34
CA ILE A 104 1.04 5.93 18.37
C ILE A 104 -0.14 5.04 17.94
N VAL A 105 -0.64 5.21 16.73
CA VAL A 105 -1.74 4.41 16.19
C VAL A 105 -1.38 2.92 16.18
N SER A 106 -0.17 2.56 15.73
CA SER A 106 0.27 1.17 15.68
C SER A 106 0.35 0.53 17.07
N VAL A 107 0.86 1.27 18.05
CA VAL A 107 0.93 0.81 19.46
C VAL A 107 -0.47 0.66 20.04
N LEU A 108 -1.37 1.62 19.81
CA LEU A 108 -2.75 1.55 20.29
C LEU A 108 -3.50 0.37 19.67
N GLU A 109 -3.43 0.19 18.35
CA GLU A 109 -4.03 -0.94 17.64
C GLU A 109 -3.50 -2.28 18.19
N LEU A 110 -2.18 -2.38 18.46
CA LEU A 110 -1.59 -3.58 19.06
C LEU A 110 -2.13 -3.86 20.46
N ILE A 111 -2.20 -2.83 21.32
CA ILE A 111 -2.75 -2.97 22.68
C ILE A 111 -4.21 -3.43 22.63
N LEU A 112 -5.01 -2.87 21.72
CA LEU A 112 -6.42 -3.24 21.55
C LEU A 112 -6.57 -4.69 21.09
N VAL A 113 -5.77 -5.14 20.12
CA VAL A 113 -5.77 -6.53 19.67
C VAL A 113 -5.42 -7.48 20.81
N LEU A 114 -4.39 -7.16 21.59
CA LEU A 114 -3.96 -7.99 22.73
C LEU A 114 -4.98 -8.02 23.87
N GLY A 115 -5.70 -6.91 24.08
CA GLY A 115 -6.77 -6.82 25.09
C GLY A 115 -8.11 -7.39 24.63
N SER A 116 -8.30 -7.59 23.32
CA SER A 116 -9.54 -8.10 22.74
C SER A 116 -9.62 -9.61 22.87
N LYS A 117 -10.72 -10.12 23.46
CA LYS A 117 -11.01 -11.57 23.49
C LYS A 117 -11.12 -12.17 22.09
N GLU A 118 -11.47 -11.36 21.11
CA GLU A 118 -11.69 -11.75 19.72
C GLU A 118 -10.51 -11.37 18.82
N GLY A 119 -9.44 -10.79 19.38
CA GLY A 119 -8.28 -10.30 18.61
C GLY A 119 -8.60 -9.15 17.65
N LYS A 120 -9.71 -8.43 17.88
CA LYS A 120 -10.16 -7.32 17.03
C LYS A 120 -9.37 -6.06 17.31
N ARG A 121 -8.98 -5.39 16.23
CA ARG A 121 -8.38 -4.06 16.27
C ARG A 121 -9.45 -2.97 16.06
N LEU A 122 -9.09 -1.70 16.24
CA LEU A 122 -10.01 -0.56 16.21
C LEU A 122 -10.74 -0.46 14.85
N GLY A 123 -10.00 -0.66 13.76
CA GLY A 123 -10.58 -0.71 12.42
C GLY A 123 -11.56 -1.88 12.20
N ASP A 124 -11.34 -3.02 12.86
CA ASP A 124 -12.22 -4.20 12.72
C ASP A 124 -13.57 -3.94 13.38
N GLU A 125 -13.54 -3.25 14.52
CA GLU A 125 -14.73 -2.85 15.27
C GLU A 125 -15.56 -1.80 14.51
N PHE A 126 -14.90 -0.78 13.95
CA PHE A 126 -15.59 0.22 13.11
C PHE A 126 -16.20 -0.39 11.85
N ALA A 127 -15.51 -1.32 11.19
CA ALA A 127 -16.00 -1.96 9.99
C ALA A 127 -16.93 -3.15 10.24
N ARG A 128 -17.14 -3.54 11.50
CA ARG A 128 -17.88 -4.75 11.92
C ARG A 128 -17.39 -5.99 11.16
N THR A 129 -16.09 -6.21 11.22
CA THR A 129 -15.43 -7.34 10.56
C THR A 129 -14.60 -8.17 11.55
N SER A 130 -14.31 -9.41 11.17
CA SER A 130 -13.46 -10.32 11.92
C SER A 130 -12.46 -11.00 10.98
N VAL A 131 -11.30 -11.38 11.51
CA VAL A 131 -10.31 -12.19 10.79
C VAL A 131 -10.44 -13.64 11.25
N ILE A 132 -10.57 -14.57 10.30
CA ILE A 132 -10.69 -16.00 10.56
C ILE A 132 -9.59 -16.77 9.81
N GLU A 133 -9.20 -17.91 10.37
CA GLU A 133 -8.32 -18.89 9.71
C GLU A 133 -9.12 -19.70 8.69
N GLU A 134 -8.55 -19.89 7.51
CA GLU A 134 -9.06 -20.83 6.52
C GLU A 134 -8.47 -22.21 6.79
N ILE A 135 -9.34 -23.13 7.21
CA ILE A 135 -9.03 -24.55 7.41
C ILE A 135 -8.96 -25.26 6.06
#